data_AF-A0A7C6N6J7-F1
#
_entry.id   AF-A0A7C6N6J7-F1
#
_cell.length_a   1.000
_cell.length_b   1.000
_cell.length_c   1.000
_cell.angle_alpha   90.00
_cell.angle_beta   90.00
_cell.angle_gamma   90.00
#
_symmetry.space_group_name_H-M   'P 1'
#
loop_
_entity.id
_entity.type
_entity.pdbx_description
1 polymer ?
#
loop_
_entity_poly.entity_id
_entity_poly.type
_entity_poly.pdbx_seq_one_letter_code
_entity_poly.pdbx_strand_id
1 'polypeptide(L)'
;MKKYCNPCRSPLIWADVPDPSVIRVDGAHGRPTYYMSSTTMHLAPGVPIMKSWDLVHWEIVNYVYDQLAGNDKLALRNGENAYGQGSWASSLRYTNGCYYLVTFSYTTGKTHIYKTVDPEKGRWTGITLDKVYHDPSLLFDDDGRVYLVYGSGDIGVVELTAEVNAVKEGGVNQVIIPEAGRIAGTSFYVPAEGAHIHKINGKYYIFLIAWPRESCGGLRAMRTQLVYRADRITGPYEGRVILREAGIAQGGLVDTPEGDWYAMLFQDHGAVGRIPYLLPVSWEDGWPVVSTALATPLSTVMATADPMETKGLPDLPALVRAGGLQPGIVASDEFDLEELKLVWQWNHNPENKYWSLRDRPGYLRLINGRVATGLLDTVNTLTQRTFGPECSATIAMETGKMKEGDLAGLGVLQKKYGFVGVACARAEGAGSSKFIIMVDGGCDPPEERARIPLTQERVYLRVDIDYKNRADKAYFFASLDGEEWQAVGEPLQMSYTIPHFMGYRFALFNYATREPGGFVDFDYFKIEACLHANGLKGKNKTER
;
A
#
# COMPACT_ATOMS: atom_id res chain seq x y z
N MET A 1 -11.70 17.87 -34.42
CA MET A 1 -11.45 17.06 -33.22
C MET A 1 -10.62 17.89 -32.26
N LYS A 2 -11.18 18.31 -31.11
CA LYS A 2 -10.43 19.04 -30.08
C LYS A 2 -9.56 18.03 -29.31
N LYS A 3 -8.23 18.14 -29.43
CA LYS A 3 -7.28 17.41 -28.57
C LYS A 3 -7.44 17.93 -27.14
N TYR A 4 -8.06 17.15 -26.27
CA TYR A 4 -8.06 17.41 -24.82
C TYR A 4 -6.81 16.77 -24.19
N CYS A 5 -5.61 17.25 -24.52
CA CYS A 5 -4.39 16.85 -23.82
C CYS A 5 -4.09 17.86 -22.70
N ASN A 6 -4.59 17.58 -21.49
CA ASN A 6 -4.09 18.26 -20.28
C ASN A 6 -3.09 17.33 -19.55
N PRO A 7 -1.95 17.87 -19.04
CA PRO A 7 -0.90 17.10 -18.36
C PRO A 7 -1.39 16.25 -17.17
N CYS A 8 -1.09 14.95 -17.14
CA CYS A 8 -1.02 14.21 -15.87
C CYS A 8 0.31 14.56 -15.17
N ARG A 9 0.30 14.70 -13.84
CA ARG A 9 1.44 15.11 -13.02
C ARG A 9 1.69 14.08 -11.92
N SER A 10 2.96 13.85 -11.56
CA SER A 10 3.31 13.04 -10.39
C SER A 10 3.05 13.84 -9.09
N PRO A 11 2.67 13.18 -7.97
CA PRO A 11 2.58 11.74 -7.76
C PRO A 11 1.44 11.08 -8.54
N LEU A 12 1.65 9.83 -8.94
CA LEU A 12 0.72 9.12 -9.81
C LEU A 12 -0.46 8.52 -9.05
N ILE A 13 -0.12 7.84 -7.95
CA ILE A 13 -1.06 7.28 -6.99
C ILE A 13 -0.72 7.94 -5.67
N TRP A 14 -1.55 8.84 -5.17
CA TRP A 14 -1.33 9.53 -3.91
C TRP A 14 -1.83 8.70 -2.72
N ALA A 15 -1.38 7.45 -2.66
CA ALA A 15 -1.69 6.48 -1.61
C ALA A 15 -0.49 5.55 -1.40
N ASP A 16 -0.44 4.84 -0.27
CA ASP A 16 0.65 3.92 0.07
C ASP A 16 0.69 2.72 -0.89
N VAL A 17 1.58 2.79 -1.89
CA VAL A 17 1.87 1.74 -2.88
C VAL A 17 3.40 1.65 -3.03
N PRO A 18 4.08 1.08 -2.02
CA PRO A 18 5.54 1.02 -2.00
C PRO A 18 6.13 -0.12 -2.84
N ASP A 19 7.44 -0.04 -3.03
CA ASP A 19 8.29 -1.08 -3.64
C ASP A 19 7.72 -1.59 -4.99
N PRO A 20 7.41 -0.68 -5.94
CA PRO A 20 6.70 -1.04 -7.16
C PRO A 20 7.59 -1.90 -8.07
N SER A 21 7.05 -3.02 -8.54
CA SER A 21 7.67 -3.85 -9.59
C SER A 21 6.77 -3.88 -10.82
N VAL A 22 7.14 -3.10 -11.83
CA VAL A 22 6.34 -2.91 -13.04
C VAL A 22 6.88 -3.75 -14.19
N ILE A 23 5.97 -4.36 -14.95
CA ILE A 23 6.26 -5.00 -16.24
C ILE A 23 5.26 -4.51 -17.30
N ARG A 24 5.68 -4.56 -18.56
CA ARG A 24 4.79 -4.48 -19.73
C ARG A 24 4.61 -5.88 -20.30
N VAL A 25 3.39 -6.22 -20.67
CA VAL A 25 3.03 -7.41 -21.45
C VAL A 25 2.27 -6.95 -22.67
N ASP A 26 2.74 -7.36 -23.84
CA ASP A 26 2.04 -7.07 -25.09
C ASP A 26 0.75 -7.89 -25.17
N GLY A 27 -0.37 -7.18 -25.19
CA GLY A 27 -1.70 -7.78 -25.23
C GLY A 27 -2.12 -8.24 -26.62
N ALA A 28 -3.26 -8.92 -26.68
CA ALA A 28 -3.91 -9.24 -27.94
C ALA A 28 -4.26 -7.94 -28.70
N HIS A 29 -4.12 -7.97 -30.03
CA HIS A 29 -4.38 -6.82 -30.91
C HIS A 29 -3.44 -5.61 -30.74
N GLY A 30 -2.24 -5.81 -30.20
CA GLY A 30 -1.17 -4.78 -30.18
C GLY A 30 -1.37 -3.68 -29.15
N ARG A 31 -2.21 -3.89 -28.12
CA ARG A 31 -2.35 -2.97 -26.98
C ARG A 31 -1.46 -3.43 -25.82
N PRO A 32 -0.60 -2.57 -25.24
CA PRO A 32 0.17 -2.94 -24.07
C PRO A 32 -0.74 -3.06 -22.85
N THR A 33 -0.41 -4.00 -21.97
CA THR A 33 -0.93 -4.02 -20.60
C THR A 33 0.24 -3.97 -19.64
N TYR A 34 0.16 -3.06 -18.68
CA TYR A 34 1.14 -2.92 -17.62
C TYR A 34 0.61 -3.57 -16.36
N TYR A 35 1.47 -4.32 -15.67
CA TYR A 35 1.18 -4.87 -14.36
C TYR A 35 2.21 -4.39 -13.35
N MET A 36 1.75 -4.16 -12.13
CA MET A 36 2.60 -3.72 -11.02
C MET A 36 2.30 -4.56 -9.78
N SER A 37 3.33 -5.12 -9.16
CA SER A 37 3.25 -5.61 -7.78
C SER A 37 3.72 -4.55 -6.79
N SER A 38 3.25 -4.64 -5.53
CA SER A 38 3.63 -3.72 -4.45
C SER A 38 3.65 -4.43 -3.10
N THR A 39 4.37 -3.88 -2.13
CA THR A 39 4.49 -4.42 -0.77
C THR A 39 3.28 -4.07 0.10
N THR A 40 2.76 -5.05 0.86
CA THR A 40 1.70 -4.82 1.87
C THR A 40 1.98 -5.46 3.23
N MET A 41 3.19 -5.97 3.46
CA MET A 41 3.66 -6.40 4.78
C MET A 41 2.74 -7.43 5.46
N HIS A 42 2.11 -7.03 6.57
CA HIS A 42 1.30 -7.86 7.45
C HIS A 42 -0.16 -7.93 7.01
N LEU A 43 -0.54 -7.20 5.96
CA LEU A 43 -1.90 -7.22 5.47
C LEU A 43 -2.21 -8.51 4.72
N ALA A 44 -3.47 -8.94 4.80
CA ALA A 44 -4.02 -10.12 4.14
C ALA A 44 -5.31 -9.75 3.38
N PRO A 45 -5.50 -10.11 2.10
CA PRO A 45 -4.53 -10.75 1.21
C PRO A 45 -3.31 -9.86 0.95
N GLY A 46 -2.22 -10.42 0.43
CA GLY A 46 -0.95 -9.71 0.32
C GLY A 46 -0.32 -9.76 -1.07
N VAL A 47 0.57 -8.79 -1.31
CA VAL A 47 1.20 -8.51 -2.61
C VAL A 47 0.13 -8.25 -3.69
N PRO A 48 -0.50 -7.06 -3.70
CA PRO A 48 -1.47 -6.69 -4.72
C PRO A 48 -0.83 -6.69 -6.09
N ILE A 49 -1.59 -7.16 -7.08
CA ILE A 49 -1.31 -7.02 -8.50
C ILE A 49 -2.24 -5.93 -9.03
N MET A 50 -1.64 -4.88 -9.59
CA MET A 50 -2.34 -3.77 -10.22
C MET A 50 -2.16 -3.80 -11.72
N LYS A 51 -3.16 -3.33 -12.47
CA LYS A 51 -3.18 -3.25 -13.93
C LYS A 51 -3.32 -1.81 -14.40
N SER A 52 -2.69 -1.49 -15.51
CA SER A 52 -2.86 -0.23 -16.24
C SER A 52 -2.67 -0.45 -17.74
N TRP A 53 -3.26 0.42 -18.55
CA TRP A 53 -3.01 0.48 -20.01
C TRP A 53 -2.15 1.67 -20.42
N ASP A 54 -1.96 2.64 -19.52
CA ASP A 54 -1.32 3.92 -19.81
C ASP A 54 -0.31 4.33 -18.73
N LEU A 55 0.12 3.38 -17.88
CA LEU A 55 0.98 3.59 -16.72
C LEU A 55 0.46 4.61 -15.72
N VAL A 56 -0.75 5.16 -15.88
CA VAL A 56 -1.26 6.30 -15.12
C VAL A 56 -2.46 5.90 -14.27
N HIS A 57 -3.45 5.27 -14.89
CA HIS A 57 -4.64 4.81 -14.21
C HIS A 57 -4.44 3.35 -13.82
N TRP A 58 -4.52 3.06 -12.51
CA TRP A 58 -4.25 1.75 -11.95
C TRP A 58 -5.46 1.21 -11.20
N GLU A 59 -5.67 -0.09 -11.34
CA GLU A 59 -6.65 -0.83 -10.56
C GLU A 59 -6.05 -2.11 -10.00
N ILE A 60 -6.43 -2.47 -8.76
CA ILE A 60 -6.08 -3.76 -8.18
C ILE A 60 -6.92 -4.83 -8.89
N VAL A 61 -6.26 -5.79 -9.51
CA VAL A 61 -6.90 -6.90 -10.23
C VAL A 61 -6.82 -8.21 -9.47
N ASN A 62 -5.83 -8.40 -8.60
CA ASN A 62 -5.65 -9.65 -7.86
C ASN A 62 -4.69 -9.47 -6.67
N TYR A 63 -4.52 -10.52 -5.88
CA TYR A 63 -3.47 -10.67 -4.87
C TYR A 63 -2.73 -11.99 -5.07
N VAL A 64 -1.45 -12.03 -4.68
CA VAL A 64 -0.63 -13.24 -4.84
C VAL A 64 -1.01 -14.32 -3.84
N TYR A 65 -1.44 -13.94 -2.64
CA TYR A 65 -1.87 -14.89 -1.62
C TYR A 65 -2.97 -14.32 -0.73
N ASP A 66 -3.78 -15.21 -0.16
CA ASP A 66 -4.78 -14.86 0.87
C ASP A 66 -4.11 -14.68 2.24
N GLN A 67 -3.25 -15.62 2.62
CA GLN A 67 -2.47 -15.59 3.86
C GLN A 67 -1.05 -16.07 3.58
N LEU A 68 -0.05 -15.27 3.98
CA LEU A 68 1.36 -15.58 3.72
C LEU A 68 1.81 -16.88 4.43
N ALA A 69 1.39 -17.05 5.69
CA ALA A 69 1.56 -18.24 6.50
C ALA A 69 0.62 -18.20 7.72
N GLY A 70 0.37 -19.36 8.33
CA GLY A 70 -0.52 -19.51 9.49
C GLY A 70 0.15 -19.41 10.87
N ASN A 71 1.30 -18.73 11.00
CA ASN A 71 2.01 -18.58 12.27
C ASN A 71 1.34 -17.54 13.21
N ASP A 72 1.77 -17.51 14.47
CA ASP A 72 1.13 -16.67 15.50
C ASP A 72 1.29 -15.17 15.23
N LYS A 73 2.47 -14.73 14.77
CA LYS A 73 2.74 -13.34 14.40
C LYS A 73 1.78 -12.83 13.33
N LEU A 74 1.58 -13.58 12.25
CA LEU A 74 0.71 -13.19 11.13
C LEU A 74 -0.79 -13.31 11.45
N ALA A 75 -1.15 -14.02 12.51
CA ALA A 75 -2.54 -14.23 12.92
C ALA A 75 -2.91 -13.53 14.24
N LEU A 76 -2.05 -12.61 14.72
CA LEU A 76 -2.21 -11.91 15.99
C LEU A 76 -2.47 -12.85 17.18
N ARG A 77 -1.86 -14.03 17.23
CA ARG A 77 -2.10 -15.00 18.32
C ARG A 77 -1.03 -14.89 19.39
N ASN A 78 -1.38 -15.29 20.62
CA ASN A 78 -0.44 -15.39 21.74
C ASN A 78 0.30 -14.08 22.08
N GLY A 79 -0.32 -12.93 21.82
CA GLY A 79 0.29 -11.61 22.02
C GLY A 79 1.37 -11.25 20.99
N GLU A 80 1.55 -12.06 19.94
CA GLU A 80 2.49 -11.80 18.86
C GLU A 80 1.86 -11.01 17.72
N ASN A 81 2.69 -10.27 16.97
CA ASN A 81 2.28 -9.53 15.78
C ASN A 81 3.42 -9.49 14.75
N ALA A 82 3.07 -9.10 13.52
CA ALA A 82 3.98 -8.94 12.40
C ALA A 82 3.96 -7.49 11.85
N TYR A 83 3.61 -6.47 12.65
CA TYR A 83 3.57 -5.08 12.16
C TYR A 83 4.89 -4.67 11.50
N GLY A 84 4.78 -4.14 10.27
CA GLY A 84 5.89 -3.85 9.32
C GLY A 84 6.81 -5.01 9.00
N GLN A 85 6.32 -6.23 9.19
CA GLN A 85 6.92 -7.47 8.74
C GLN A 85 5.93 -8.16 7.77
N GLY A 86 6.05 -9.47 7.54
CA GLY A 86 5.26 -10.16 6.49
C GLY A 86 5.98 -10.14 5.15
N SER A 87 5.27 -9.92 4.03
CA SER A 87 5.88 -9.87 2.69
C SER A 87 6.52 -8.51 2.43
N TRP A 88 7.79 -8.50 2.03
CA TRP A 88 8.57 -7.29 1.71
C TRP A 88 8.64 -7.07 0.19
N ALA A 89 9.62 -6.29 -0.30
CA ALA A 89 9.77 -5.95 -1.71
C ALA A 89 9.68 -7.19 -2.61
N SER A 90 8.99 -7.00 -3.74
CA SER A 90 8.71 -8.06 -4.71
C SER A 90 9.29 -7.77 -6.08
N SER A 91 9.48 -8.83 -6.87
CA SER A 91 9.86 -8.74 -8.28
C SER A 91 8.88 -9.53 -9.14
N LEU A 92 8.18 -8.82 -10.02
CA LEU A 92 7.22 -9.37 -10.99
C LEU A 92 7.90 -9.50 -12.36
N ARG A 93 7.74 -10.64 -13.02
CA ARG A 93 8.27 -10.94 -14.36
C ARG A 93 7.24 -11.70 -15.17
N TYR A 94 7.29 -11.52 -16.49
CA TYR A 94 6.50 -12.30 -17.44
C TYR A 94 7.45 -12.92 -18.47
N THR A 95 7.30 -14.22 -18.69
CA THR A 95 8.05 -14.94 -19.72
C THR A 95 7.26 -16.17 -20.16
N ASN A 96 7.31 -16.48 -21.45
CA ASN A 96 6.72 -17.69 -22.04
C ASN A 96 5.26 -17.96 -21.62
N GLY A 97 4.42 -16.92 -21.59
CA GLY A 97 2.99 -17.07 -21.25
C GLY A 97 2.70 -17.17 -19.75
N CYS A 98 3.71 -17.01 -18.88
CA CYS A 98 3.58 -17.20 -17.45
C CYS A 98 4.12 -15.98 -16.68
N TYR A 99 3.39 -15.60 -15.64
CA TYR A 99 3.77 -14.56 -14.70
C TYR A 99 4.45 -15.21 -13.51
N TYR A 100 5.59 -14.65 -13.11
CA TYR A 100 6.38 -15.06 -11.97
C TYR A 100 6.52 -13.90 -11.01
N LEU A 101 6.34 -14.17 -9.73
CA LEU A 101 6.57 -13.19 -8.69
C LEU A 101 7.46 -13.79 -7.60
N VAL A 102 8.49 -13.06 -7.17
CA VAL A 102 9.24 -13.39 -5.95
C VAL A 102 9.05 -12.31 -4.91
N THR A 103 8.93 -12.71 -3.64
CA THR A 103 8.97 -11.84 -2.46
C THR A 103 9.71 -12.57 -1.34
N PHE A 104 10.06 -11.90 -0.26
CA PHE A 104 10.65 -12.52 0.92
C PHE A 104 9.93 -12.08 2.20
N SER A 105 10.17 -12.82 3.28
CA SER A 105 9.60 -12.50 4.57
C SER A 105 10.50 -12.95 5.72
N TYR A 106 10.98 -11.98 6.50
CA TYR A 106 11.66 -12.26 7.77
C TYR A 106 10.75 -12.95 8.79
N THR A 107 9.43 -12.73 8.72
CA THR A 107 8.45 -13.39 9.59
C THR A 107 8.38 -14.90 9.34
N THR A 108 8.59 -15.33 8.09
CA THR A 108 8.63 -16.75 7.75
C THR A 108 10.04 -17.33 7.69
N GLY A 109 11.07 -16.48 7.60
CA GLY A 109 12.46 -16.88 7.37
C GLY A 109 12.74 -17.38 5.94
N LYS A 110 11.86 -17.06 4.98
CA LYS A 110 11.85 -17.65 3.64
C LYS A 110 11.76 -16.62 2.52
N THR A 111 12.14 -17.06 1.32
CA THR A 111 11.81 -16.41 0.05
C THR A 111 10.70 -17.21 -0.62
N HIS A 112 9.67 -16.53 -1.12
CA HIS A 112 8.48 -17.12 -1.70
C HIS A 112 8.44 -16.80 -3.19
N ILE A 113 8.32 -17.82 -4.03
CA ILE A 113 8.23 -17.68 -5.48
C ILE A 113 6.86 -18.19 -5.91
N TYR A 114 6.12 -17.36 -6.63
CA TYR A 114 4.78 -17.63 -7.12
C TYR A 114 4.74 -17.59 -8.64
N LYS A 115 3.81 -18.35 -9.23
CA LYS A 115 3.51 -18.27 -10.66
C LYS A 115 2.03 -18.44 -10.98
N THR A 116 1.58 -17.81 -12.07
CA THR A 116 0.24 -17.95 -12.65
C THR A 116 0.30 -17.71 -14.17
N VAL A 117 -0.66 -18.25 -14.91
CA VAL A 117 -0.87 -17.93 -16.34
C VAL A 117 -1.88 -16.80 -16.53
N ASP A 118 -2.60 -16.43 -15.47
CA ASP A 118 -3.59 -15.35 -15.45
C ASP A 118 -3.37 -14.52 -14.17
N PRO A 119 -2.78 -13.33 -14.26
CA PRO A 119 -2.49 -12.49 -13.11
C PRO A 119 -3.72 -11.75 -12.61
N GLU A 120 -4.80 -11.68 -13.40
CA GLU A 120 -6.03 -10.94 -13.08
C GLU A 120 -7.03 -11.81 -12.33
N LYS A 121 -7.17 -13.08 -12.72
CA LYS A 121 -8.19 -13.98 -12.12
C LYS A 121 -7.62 -15.32 -11.67
N GLY A 122 -6.42 -15.66 -12.11
CA GLY A 122 -5.78 -16.93 -11.80
C GLY A 122 -5.31 -17.00 -10.36
N ARG A 123 -5.32 -18.22 -9.81
CA ARG A 123 -4.65 -18.51 -8.54
C ARG A 123 -3.15 -18.58 -8.76
N TRP A 124 -2.40 -17.95 -7.87
CA TRP A 124 -0.96 -18.07 -7.82
C TRP A 124 -0.56 -19.36 -7.11
N THR A 125 0.33 -20.14 -7.73
CA THR A 125 0.93 -21.32 -7.11
C THR A 125 2.33 -20.99 -6.63
N GLY A 126 2.64 -21.30 -5.38
CA GLY A 126 3.89 -20.88 -4.73
C GLY A 126 4.79 -22.04 -4.30
N ILE A 127 6.10 -21.79 -4.28
CA ILE A 127 7.13 -22.58 -3.60
C ILE A 127 7.94 -21.65 -2.69
N THR A 128 8.69 -22.22 -1.76
CA THR A 128 9.57 -21.46 -0.88
C THR A 128 11.01 -21.93 -0.98
N LEU A 129 11.95 -20.99 -0.91
CA LEU A 129 13.35 -21.25 -0.64
C LEU A 129 13.60 -21.04 0.87
N ASP A 130 14.28 -21.97 1.52
CA ASP A 130 14.59 -21.95 2.95
C ASP A 130 15.77 -21.01 3.29
N LYS A 131 15.76 -19.83 2.67
CA LYS A 131 16.68 -18.72 2.91
C LYS A 131 15.97 -17.41 2.56
N VAL A 132 16.23 -16.37 3.35
CA VAL A 132 15.84 -15.00 2.98
C VAL A 132 16.86 -14.42 1.99
N TYR A 133 16.39 -14.15 0.78
CA TYR A 133 17.07 -13.33 -0.20
C TYR A 133 16.45 -11.93 -0.11
N HIS A 134 17.16 -11.01 0.55
CA HIS A 134 16.69 -9.65 0.79
C HIS A 134 16.55 -8.86 -0.52
N ASP A 135 15.40 -8.23 -0.72
CA ASP A 135 15.02 -7.48 -1.93
C ASP A 135 15.34 -8.20 -3.25
N PRO A 136 14.71 -9.37 -3.48
CA PRO A 136 15.05 -10.26 -4.57
C PRO A 136 14.48 -9.75 -5.91
N SER A 137 15.25 -9.96 -6.97
CA SER A 137 14.90 -9.58 -8.34
C SER A 137 15.14 -10.74 -9.31
N LEU A 138 14.09 -11.16 -10.02
CA LEU A 138 14.17 -12.25 -10.99
C LEU A 138 14.66 -11.73 -12.36
N LEU A 139 15.56 -12.50 -12.97
CA LEU A 139 15.91 -12.37 -14.38
C LEU A 139 15.76 -13.73 -15.07
N PHE A 140 14.95 -13.76 -16.11
CA PHE A 140 14.95 -14.83 -17.10
C PHE A 140 15.84 -14.39 -18.26
N ASP A 141 16.98 -15.03 -18.42
CA ASP A 141 17.99 -14.62 -19.39
C ASP A 141 17.78 -15.29 -20.75
N ASP A 142 18.36 -14.70 -21.80
CA ASP A 142 18.18 -15.14 -23.20
C ASP A 142 18.78 -16.53 -23.47
N ASP A 143 19.69 -17.01 -22.60
CA ASP A 143 20.28 -18.34 -22.65
C ASP A 143 19.44 -19.41 -21.93
N GLY A 144 18.24 -19.04 -21.45
CA GLY A 144 17.32 -19.92 -20.73
C GLY A 144 17.66 -20.11 -19.25
N ARG A 145 18.69 -19.44 -18.73
CA ARG A 145 19.05 -19.49 -17.31
C ARG A 145 18.23 -18.48 -16.53
N VAL A 146 18.00 -18.80 -15.26
CA VAL A 146 17.21 -17.99 -14.34
C VAL A 146 18.08 -17.55 -13.19
N TYR A 147 18.09 -16.25 -12.92
CA TYR A 147 18.90 -15.65 -11.86
C TYR A 147 18.01 -14.89 -10.87
N LEU A 148 18.45 -14.90 -9.62
CA LEU A 148 17.90 -14.09 -8.53
C LEU A 148 19.00 -13.16 -8.03
N VAL A 149 18.86 -11.86 -8.33
CA VAL A 149 19.73 -10.79 -7.81
C VAL A 149 19.15 -10.30 -6.50
N TYR A 150 19.97 -10.10 -5.46
CA TYR A 150 19.49 -9.78 -4.11
C TYR A 150 20.59 -9.14 -3.26
N GLY A 151 20.22 -8.54 -2.14
CA GLY A 151 21.16 -8.10 -1.10
C GLY A 151 20.89 -6.68 -0.57
N SER A 152 21.58 -6.36 0.53
CA SER A 152 21.65 -5.00 1.09
C SER A 152 23.11 -4.72 1.44
N GLY A 153 23.65 -3.60 0.96
CA GLY A 153 25.08 -3.29 1.00
C GLY A 153 25.85 -3.98 -0.11
N ASP A 154 26.10 -5.29 0.04
CA ASP A 154 26.65 -6.13 -1.02
C ASP A 154 25.51 -6.74 -1.83
N ILE A 155 25.59 -6.64 -3.16
CA ILE A 155 24.61 -7.24 -4.07
C ILE A 155 25.19 -8.51 -4.68
N GLY A 156 24.46 -9.61 -4.48
CA GLY A 156 24.79 -10.93 -5.00
C GLY A 156 23.80 -11.43 -6.02
N VAL A 157 24.16 -12.55 -6.63
CA VAL A 157 23.30 -13.30 -7.55
C VAL A 157 23.40 -14.78 -7.26
N VAL A 158 22.26 -15.47 -7.28
CA VAL A 158 22.19 -16.93 -7.36
C VAL A 158 21.50 -17.36 -8.65
N GLU A 159 21.89 -18.51 -9.19
CA GLU A 159 21.18 -19.19 -10.26
C GLU A 159 20.10 -20.11 -9.69
N LEU A 160 18.91 -20.05 -10.26
CA LEU A 160 17.81 -20.95 -9.96
C LEU A 160 17.75 -22.08 -10.99
N THR A 161 17.06 -23.16 -10.65
CA THR A 161 16.68 -24.20 -11.62
C THR A 161 15.81 -23.61 -12.74
N ALA A 162 15.77 -24.24 -13.91
CA ALA A 162 14.95 -23.77 -15.04
C ALA A 162 13.45 -23.75 -14.68
N GLU A 163 13.03 -24.64 -13.78
CA GLU A 163 11.67 -24.73 -13.25
C GLU A 163 11.36 -23.68 -12.18
N VAL A 164 12.37 -22.88 -11.77
CA VAL A 164 12.27 -21.81 -10.76
C VAL A 164 11.77 -22.32 -9.41
N ASN A 165 12.20 -23.53 -9.02
CA ASN A 165 11.73 -24.21 -7.80
C ASN A 165 12.82 -24.47 -6.76
N ALA A 166 14.09 -24.24 -7.11
CA ALA A 166 15.22 -24.38 -6.19
C ALA A 166 16.40 -23.52 -6.66
N VAL A 167 17.35 -23.29 -5.75
CA VAL A 167 18.68 -22.80 -6.12
C VAL A 167 19.41 -23.93 -6.84
N LYS A 168 20.04 -23.63 -7.98
CA LYS A 168 20.72 -24.63 -8.79
C LYS A 168 22.04 -25.03 -8.15
N GLU A 169 22.21 -26.32 -7.87
CA GLU A 169 23.48 -26.88 -7.38
C GLU A 169 24.59 -26.67 -8.41
N GLY A 170 25.75 -26.18 -7.96
CA GLY A 170 26.86 -25.81 -8.84
C GLY A 170 26.58 -24.62 -9.77
N GLY A 171 25.42 -23.98 -9.65
CA GLY A 171 25.08 -22.75 -10.38
C GLY A 171 25.84 -21.53 -9.85
N VAL A 172 25.66 -20.40 -10.53
CA VAL A 172 26.25 -19.13 -10.08
C VAL A 172 25.77 -18.80 -8.66
N ASN A 173 26.69 -18.43 -7.77
CA ASN A 173 26.41 -17.94 -6.43
C ASN A 173 27.58 -17.06 -5.96
N GLN A 174 27.47 -15.75 -6.13
CA GLN A 174 28.55 -14.82 -5.77
C GLN A 174 28.05 -13.39 -5.54
N VAL A 175 28.86 -12.60 -4.83
CA VAL A 175 28.72 -11.14 -4.80
C VAL A 175 29.19 -10.57 -6.14
N ILE A 176 28.37 -9.73 -6.77
CA ILE A 176 28.63 -9.12 -8.07
C ILE A 176 28.85 -7.60 -7.99
N ILE A 177 28.35 -6.96 -6.94
CA ILE A 177 28.60 -5.54 -6.64
C ILE A 177 28.91 -5.42 -5.13
N PRO A 178 30.18 -5.48 -4.72
CA PRO A 178 30.56 -5.22 -3.34
C PRO A 178 30.40 -3.74 -3.02
N GLU A 179 29.98 -3.43 -1.79
CA GLU A 179 29.78 -2.06 -1.30
C GLU A 179 28.95 -1.20 -2.29
N ALA A 180 27.82 -1.71 -2.78
CA ALA A 180 27.03 -1.08 -3.84
C ALA A 180 26.50 0.33 -3.49
N GLY A 181 26.57 0.76 -2.23
CA GLY A 181 26.26 2.14 -1.86
C GLY A 181 27.36 3.14 -2.22
N ARG A 182 28.61 2.69 -2.39
CA ARG A 182 29.82 3.52 -2.36
C ARG A 182 29.86 4.64 -3.39
N ILE A 183 29.17 4.48 -4.52
CA ILE A 183 29.04 5.53 -5.55
C ILE A 183 28.19 6.73 -5.10
N ALA A 184 27.42 6.58 -4.02
CA ALA A 184 26.53 7.61 -3.48
C ALA A 184 27.05 8.25 -2.19
N GLY A 185 28.03 7.65 -1.51
CA GLY A 185 28.59 8.11 -0.25
C GLY A 185 29.39 7.02 0.47
N THR A 186 29.84 7.31 1.69
CA THR A 186 30.65 6.40 2.52
C THR A 186 29.94 5.90 3.79
N SER A 187 28.80 6.51 4.14
CA SER A 187 28.00 6.12 5.29
C SER A 187 26.51 6.20 4.98
N PHE A 188 25.72 5.27 5.52
CA PHE A 188 24.33 5.05 5.10
C PHE A 188 23.37 4.95 6.30
N TYR A 189 22.16 5.50 6.15
CA TYR A 189 21.00 5.12 6.96
C TYR A 189 20.42 3.80 6.45
N VAL A 190 20.36 3.65 5.12
CA VAL A 190 19.94 2.45 4.41
C VAL A 190 21.04 2.12 3.39
N PRO A 191 21.72 0.97 3.51
CA PRO A 191 22.67 0.49 2.51
C PRO A 191 22.02 0.34 1.12
N ALA A 192 22.81 0.07 0.08
CA ALA A 192 22.25 -0.16 -1.24
C ALA A 192 21.40 -1.46 -1.27
N GLU A 193 20.12 -1.36 -1.57
CA GLU A 193 19.14 -2.46 -1.59
C GLU A 193 18.08 -2.25 -2.70
N GLY A 194 16.96 -2.95 -2.66
CA GLY A 194 15.85 -2.77 -3.59
C GLY A 194 16.20 -3.13 -5.04
N ALA A 195 16.73 -4.33 -5.27
CA ALA A 195 17.24 -4.71 -6.59
C ALA A 195 16.14 -4.84 -7.66
N HIS A 196 16.32 -4.14 -8.78
CA HIS A 196 15.58 -4.37 -10.03
C HIS A 196 16.56 -4.68 -11.16
N ILE A 197 16.69 -5.97 -11.50
CA ILE A 197 17.52 -6.44 -12.62
C ILE A 197 16.75 -6.37 -13.94
N HIS A 198 17.38 -5.83 -14.97
CA HIS A 198 16.90 -5.79 -16.35
C HIS A 198 18.01 -6.23 -17.31
N LYS A 199 17.64 -6.84 -18.43
CA LYS A 199 18.52 -6.99 -19.58
C LYS A 199 17.99 -6.13 -20.72
N ILE A 200 18.77 -5.14 -21.14
CA ILE A 200 18.36 -4.13 -22.12
C ILE A 200 19.47 -4.03 -23.16
N ASN A 201 19.13 -4.26 -24.44
CA ASN A 201 20.08 -4.20 -25.56
C ASN A 201 21.39 -4.98 -25.31
N GLY A 202 21.26 -6.20 -24.79
CA GLY A 202 22.39 -7.10 -24.52
C GLY A 202 23.21 -6.78 -23.27
N LYS A 203 22.85 -5.75 -22.49
CA LYS A 203 23.53 -5.38 -21.23
C LYS A 203 22.64 -5.61 -20.03
N TYR A 204 23.25 -5.91 -18.89
CA TYR A 204 22.58 -6.10 -17.61
C TYR A 204 22.57 -4.79 -16.82
N TYR A 205 21.40 -4.38 -16.35
CA TYR A 205 21.20 -3.19 -15.53
C TYR A 205 20.58 -3.56 -14.18
N ILE A 206 21.21 -3.18 -13.07
CA ILE A 206 20.67 -3.37 -11.73
C ILE A 206 20.38 -2.00 -11.12
N PHE A 207 19.11 -1.72 -10.89
CA PHE A 207 18.65 -0.53 -10.18
C PHE A 207 18.59 -0.83 -8.69
N LEU A 208 19.06 0.13 -7.88
CA LEU A 208 19.11 0.03 -6.42
C LEU A 208 18.73 1.38 -5.79
N ILE A 209 18.27 1.32 -4.55
CA ILE A 209 18.13 2.47 -3.66
C ILE A 209 19.28 2.47 -2.66
N ALA A 210 19.83 3.63 -2.32
CA ALA A 210 20.59 3.82 -1.09
C ALA A 210 20.15 5.11 -0.38
N TRP A 211 20.30 5.17 0.95
CA TRP A 211 20.09 6.38 1.73
C TRP A 211 21.40 6.80 2.42
N PRO A 212 22.27 7.57 1.74
CA PRO A 212 23.49 8.10 2.34
C PRO A 212 23.18 9.07 3.49
N ARG A 213 24.02 9.07 4.53
CA ARG A 213 23.96 10.04 5.64
C ARG A 213 24.53 11.41 5.25
N GLU A 214 25.37 11.42 4.22
CA GLU A 214 26.05 12.61 3.75
C GLU A 214 25.07 13.55 3.03
N SER A 215 25.21 14.85 3.32
CA SER A 215 24.61 15.90 2.52
C SER A 215 25.60 16.28 1.41
N CYS A 216 25.15 16.37 0.17
CA CYS A 216 26.02 16.63 -0.98
C CYS A 216 25.44 17.77 -1.82
N GLY A 217 26.29 18.69 -2.28
CA GLY A 217 25.85 19.80 -3.14
C GLY A 217 24.83 20.75 -2.51
N GLY A 218 24.82 20.87 -1.17
CA GLY A 218 23.84 21.70 -0.44
C GLY A 218 22.47 21.04 -0.23
N LEU A 219 22.26 19.80 -0.71
CA LEU A 219 21.05 19.02 -0.47
C LEU A 219 21.15 18.18 0.81
N ARG A 220 20.05 18.10 1.56
CA ARG A 220 19.95 17.23 2.74
C ARG A 220 20.08 15.76 2.35
N ALA A 221 20.52 14.92 3.29
CA ALA A 221 20.55 13.46 3.14
C ALA A 221 19.17 12.92 2.71
N MET A 222 19.13 12.14 1.63
CA MET A 222 17.90 11.61 1.06
C MET A 222 18.12 10.26 0.37
N ARG A 223 17.03 9.52 0.18
CA ARG A 223 16.97 8.33 -0.67
C ARG A 223 17.42 8.68 -2.09
N THR A 224 18.34 7.88 -2.63
CA THR A 224 19.07 8.12 -3.88
C THR A 224 18.97 6.89 -4.79
N GLN A 225 18.60 7.08 -6.06
CA GLN A 225 18.52 6.01 -7.05
C GLN A 225 19.89 5.77 -7.71
N LEU A 226 20.30 4.51 -7.68
CA LEU A 226 21.52 4.00 -8.29
C LEU A 226 21.18 3.09 -9.46
N VAL A 227 22.09 3.02 -10.44
CA VAL A 227 22.06 2.00 -11.49
C VAL A 227 23.46 1.47 -11.74
N TYR A 228 23.55 0.16 -11.91
CA TYR A 228 24.77 -0.56 -12.24
C TYR A 228 24.61 -1.25 -13.60
N ARG A 229 25.64 -1.22 -14.45
CA ARG A 229 25.63 -1.80 -15.80
C ARG A 229 26.79 -2.76 -16.01
N ALA A 230 26.55 -3.90 -16.65
CA ALA A 230 27.58 -4.87 -17.04
C ALA A 230 27.25 -5.56 -18.38
N ASP A 231 28.27 -6.16 -19.00
CA ASP A 231 28.13 -7.01 -20.19
C ASP A 231 27.83 -8.48 -19.85
N ARG A 232 28.04 -8.89 -18.60
CA ARG A 232 27.78 -10.24 -18.09
C ARG A 232 27.05 -10.14 -16.76
N ILE A 233 26.14 -11.07 -16.48
CA ILE A 233 25.43 -11.14 -15.19
C ILE A 233 26.38 -11.25 -13.98
N THR A 234 27.58 -11.81 -14.18
CA THR A 234 28.63 -11.93 -13.17
C THR A 234 29.51 -10.70 -13.05
N GLY A 235 29.21 -9.62 -13.77
CA GLY A 235 30.01 -8.41 -13.82
C GLY A 235 31.27 -8.53 -14.70
N PRO A 236 32.22 -7.59 -14.55
CA PRO A 236 32.20 -6.49 -13.58
C PRO A 236 31.11 -5.44 -13.89
N TYR A 237 30.56 -4.83 -12.84
CA TYR A 237 29.55 -3.77 -12.96
C TYR A 237 30.18 -2.39 -12.76
N GLU A 238 29.85 -1.45 -13.65
CA GLU A 238 30.07 -0.02 -13.47
C GLU A 238 28.81 0.62 -12.86
N GLY A 239 28.92 1.58 -11.95
CA GLY A 239 27.78 2.17 -11.24
C GLY A 239 27.67 3.70 -11.42
N ARG A 240 26.44 4.21 -11.49
CA ARG A 240 26.11 5.65 -11.51
C ARG A 240 24.95 5.98 -10.59
N VAL A 241 25.00 7.19 -10.01
CA VAL A 241 23.83 7.83 -9.38
C VAL A 241 23.01 8.46 -10.50
N ILE A 242 21.74 8.06 -10.63
CA ILE A 242 20.85 8.55 -11.70
C ILE A 242 19.71 9.45 -11.19
N LEU A 243 19.42 9.45 -9.89
CA LEU A 243 18.48 10.38 -9.29
C LEU A 243 18.82 10.66 -7.83
N ARG A 244 18.85 11.94 -7.46
CA ARG A 244 18.94 12.43 -6.08
C ARG A 244 18.07 13.67 -5.93
N GLU A 245 16.76 13.45 -6.03
CA GLU A 245 15.76 14.51 -6.04
C GLU A 245 14.59 14.13 -5.13
N ALA A 246 14.26 15.00 -4.17
CA ALA A 246 13.11 14.87 -3.26
C ALA A 246 12.95 13.50 -2.55
N GLY A 247 14.03 12.71 -2.44
CA GLY A 247 13.99 11.34 -1.88
C GLY A 247 13.23 10.32 -2.75
N ILE A 248 12.99 10.61 -4.03
CA ILE A 248 12.33 9.69 -4.97
C ILE A 248 13.34 8.63 -5.41
N ALA A 249 13.05 7.37 -5.13
CA ALA A 249 13.91 6.22 -5.43
C ALA A 249 13.19 4.89 -5.19
N GLN A 250 13.86 3.79 -5.51
CA GLN A 250 13.42 2.39 -5.42
C GLN A 250 12.26 2.06 -6.34
N GLY A 251 12.50 1.05 -7.19
CA GLY A 251 11.66 0.67 -8.31
C GLY A 251 12.52 0.39 -9.54
N GLY A 252 11.89 0.30 -10.70
CA GLY A 252 12.54 -0.14 -11.93
C GLY A 252 12.09 0.61 -13.17
N LEU A 253 12.62 0.17 -14.30
CA LEU A 253 12.26 0.68 -15.62
C LEU A 253 11.08 -0.06 -16.23
N VAL A 254 10.30 0.66 -17.02
CA VAL A 254 9.29 0.13 -17.93
C VAL A 254 9.33 0.91 -19.24
N ASP A 255 9.21 0.22 -20.36
CA ASP A 255 9.14 0.80 -21.69
C ASP A 255 7.70 0.82 -22.21
N THR A 256 7.42 1.68 -23.19
CA THR A 256 6.16 1.68 -23.95
C THR A 256 6.35 0.98 -25.31
N PRO A 257 5.27 0.57 -25.99
CA PRO A 257 5.36 0.03 -27.35
C PRO A 257 6.04 0.95 -28.35
N GLU A 258 5.99 2.26 -28.13
CA GLU A 258 6.62 3.28 -28.95
C GLU A 258 8.14 3.41 -28.70
N GLY A 259 8.67 2.73 -27.68
CA GLY A 259 10.08 2.74 -27.32
C GLY A 259 10.46 3.84 -26.32
N ASP A 260 9.48 4.57 -25.78
CA ASP A 260 9.70 5.52 -24.69
C ASP A 260 9.96 4.76 -23.38
N TRP A 261 10.81 5.31 -22.51
CA TRP A 261 11.15 4.70 -21.22
C TRP A 261 10.70 5.55 -20.06
N TYR A 262 10.29 4.87 -18.99
CA TYR A 262 9.90 5.48 -17.73
C TYR A 262 10.51 4.72 -16.55
N ALA A 263 10.78 5.44 -15.47
CA ALA A 263 11.12 4.89 -14.16
C ALA A 263 9.89 5.00 -13.25
N MET A 264 9.37 3.86 -12.78
CA MET A 264 8.36 3.82 -11.72
C MET A 264 9.09 3.68 -10.39
N LEU A 265 9.10 4.75 -9.60
CA LEU A 265 9.75 4.85 -8.30
C LEU A 265 8.73 5.22 -7.23
N PHE A 266 9.14 5.45 -5.98
CA PHE A 266 8.27 6.05 -4.98
C PHE A 266 8.96 7.10 -4.10
N GLN A 267 8.14 7.86 -3.37
CA GLN A 267 8.58 8.87 -2.40
C GLN A 267 7.97 8.63 -1.02
N ASP A 268 8.79 8.80 0.03
CA ASP A 268 8.29 8.83 1.40
C ASP A 268 7.54 10.17 1.64
N HIS A 269 6.22 10.08 1.86
CA HIS A 269 5.33 11.25 1.82
C HIS A 269 4.54 11.48 3.11
N GLY A 270 5.19 11.28 4.27
CA GLY A 270 4.54 11.52 5.57
C GLY A 270 3.47 10.48 5.87
N ALA A 271 2.41 10.88 6.56
CA ALA A 271 1.39 9.95 7.06
C ALA A 271 0.60 9.23 5.95
N VAL A 272 0.52 9.74 4.72
CA VAL A 272 -0.13 9.02 3.61
C VAL A 272 0.66 7.76 3.21
N GLY A 273 1.95 7.70 3.53
CA GLY A 273 2.83 6.57 3.24
C GLY A 273 3.81 6.85 2.10
N ARG A 274 4.15 5.80 1.37
CA ARG A 274 5.14 5.75 0.29
C ARG A 274 4.42 5.72 -1.05
N ILE A 275 4.50 6.81 -1.81
CA ILE A 275 3.62 7.06 -2.98
C ILE A 275 4.38 6.92 -4.31
N PRO A 276 3.83 6.24 -5.33
CA PRO A 276 4.45 6.11 -6.64
C PRO A 276 4.67 7.41 -7.41
N TYR A 277 5.81 7.48 -8.09
CA TYR A 277 6.23 8.52 -9.03
C TYR A 277 6.63 7.88 -10.36
N LEU A 278 6.09 8.39 -11.45
CA LEU A 278 6.47 8.01 -12.81
C LEU A 278 7.33 9.11 -13.42
N LEU A 279 8.58 8.80 -13.78
CA LEU A 279 9.55 9.77 -14.31
C LEU A 279 9.99 9.36 -15.71
N PRO A 280 9.98 10.27 -16.71
CA PRO A 280 10.52 9.99 -18.03
C PRO A 280 12.02 9.65 -17.98
N VAL A 281 12.43 8.71 -18.83
CA VAL A 281 13.82 8.26 -18.96
C VAL A 281 14.26 8.41 -20.42
N SER A 282 15.40 9.06 -20.59
CA SER A 282 16.13 9.09 -21.87
C SER A 282 17.40 8.24 -21.76
N TRP A 283 18.07 7.99 -22.88
CA TRP A 283 19.29 7.18 -22.92
C TRP A 283 20.45 7.96 -23.53
N GLU A 284 21.56 8.03 -22.82
CA GLU A 284 22.81 8.66 -23.27
C GLU A 284 23.97 7.70 -23.05
N ASP A 285 24.73 7.38 -24.10
CA ASP A 285 25.87 6.44 -24.06
C ASP A 285 25.55 5.09 -23.39
N GLY A 286 24.31 4.61 -23.60
CA GLY A 286 23.79 3.38 -23.02
C GLY A 286 23.51 3.46 -21.52
N TRP A 287 23.33 4.66 -20.95
CA TRP A 287 22.90 4.88 -19.58
C TRP A 287 21.51 5.53 -19.52
N PRO A 288 20.65 5.13 -18.57
CA PRO A 288 19.38 5.79 -18.36
C PRO A 288 19.60 7.14 -17.67
N VAL A 289 18.96 8.18 -18.20
CA VAL A 289 18.95 9.54 -17.64
C VAL A 289 17.52 9.87 -17.23
N VAL A 290 17.28 9.89 -15.92
CA VAL A 290 15.97 10.17 -15.33
C VAL A 290 15.73 11.68 -15.31
N SER A 291 14.59 12.12 -15.84
CA SER A 291 14.22 13.52 -15.77
C SER A 291 13.91 13.95 -14.34
N THR A 292 14.53 15.04 -13.88
CA THR A 292 14.27 15.67 -12.58
C THR A 292 13.11 16.67 -12.63
N ALA A 293 12.56 16.94 -13.81
CA ALA A 293 11.44 17.86 -13.97
C ALA A 293 10.13 17.19 -13.51
N LEU A 294 9.85 17.25 -12.20
CA LEU A 294 8.64 16.75 -11.54
C LEU A 294 7.33 17.34 -12.13
N ALA A 295 7.43 18.43 -12.90
CA ALA A 295 6.31 19.11 -13.56
C ALA A 295 6.10 18.73 -15.03
N THR A 296 6.85 17.75 -15.56
CA THR A 296 6.72 17.35 -16.98
C THR A 296 5.36 16.69 -17.21
N PRO A 297 4.54 17.21 -18.14
CA PRO A 297 3.32 16.53 -18.55
C PRO A 297 3.58 15.11 -19.03
N LEU A 298 2.88 14.12 -18.45
CA LEU A 298 2.79 12.75 -19.00
C LEU A 298 1.95 12.69 -20.29
N SER A 299 1.90 13.78 -21.08
CA SER A 299 1.00 13.95 -22.22
C SER A 299 1.22 12.92 -23.35
N THR A 300 2.37 12.24 -23.37
CA THR A 300 2.68 11.21 -24.36
C THR A 300 1.99 9.87 -24.05
N VAL A 301 1.77 9.53 -22.77
CA VAL A 301 1.26 8.20 -22.39
C VAL A 301 -0.25 8.06 -22.62
N MET A 302 -0.99 9.17 -22.72
CA MET A 302 -2.45 9.15 -22.93
C MET A 302 -2.90 9.11 -24.40
N ALA A 303 -1.99 9.10 -25.37
CA ALA A 303 -2.35 9.19 -26.78
C ALA A 303 -3.02 7.91 -27.35
N THR A 304 -2.98 6.79 -26.60
CA THR A 304 -3.45 5.47 -27.05
C THR A 304 -4.68 4.95 -26.29
N ALA A 305 -5.16 5.68 -25.27
CA ALA A 305 -6.38 5.31 -24.55
C ALA A 305 -7.62 5.67 -25.38
N ASP A 306 -8.26 4.66 -25.96
CA ASP A 306 -9.57 4.78 -26.58
C ASP A 306 -10.60 5.17 -25.49
N PRO A 307 -11.35 6.29 -25.61
CA PRO A 307 -12.25 6.79 -24.57
C PRO A 307 -13.48 5.90 -24.29
N MET A 308 -13.46 4.62 -24.68
CA MET A 308 -14.65 3.77 -24.73
C MET A 308 -14.89 2.90 -23.48
N GLU A 309 -13.95 2.79 -22.54
CA GLU A 309 -14.14 2.05 -21.27
C GLU A 309 -14.28 2.93 -20.01
N THR A 310 -14.33 4.26 -20.17
CA THR A 310 -14.71 5.18 -19.08
C THR A 310 -16.24 5.38 -18.95
N LYS A 311 -17.05 4.63 -19.71
CA LYS A 311 -18.51 4.63 -19.58
C LYS A 311 -18.95 4.06 -18.23
N GLY A 312 -19.15 4.95 -17.26
CA GLY A 312 -19.66 4.61 -15.92
C GLY A 312 -18.94 5.33 -14.78
N LEU A 313 -17.77 5.92 -15.05
CA LEU A 313 -17.10 6.78 -14.06
C LEU A 313 -17.77 8.16 -14.09
N PRO A 314 -18.39 8.64 -12.99
CA PRO A 314 -18.89 10.00 -12.92
C PRO A 314 -17.74 10.99 -13.16
N ASP A 315 -18.07 12.22 -13.56
CA ASP A 315 -17.11 13.33 -13.72
C ASP A 315 -16.26 13.50 -12.45
N LEU A 316 -15.14 12.77 -12.37
CA LEU A 316 -14.09 12.87 -11.36
C LEU A 316 -12.77 13.37 -11.96
N PRO A 317 -12.72 14.23 -13.01
CA PRO A 317 -11.53 14.33 -13.81
C PRO A 317 -10.46 15.15 -13.07
N ALA A 318 -10.82 16.16 -12.27
CA ALA A 318 -9.80 17.03 -11.66
C ALA A 318 -8.92 16.32 -10.62
N LEU A 319 -9.47 15.33 -9.90
CA LEU A 319 -8.82 14.72 -8.75
C LEU A 319 -8.08 13.43 -9.12
N VAL A 320 -8.62 12.66 -10.07
CA VAL A 320 -7.88 11.60 -10.79
C VAL A 320 -6.70 12.23 -11.55
N ARG A 321 -6.89 13.39 -12.21
CA ARG A 321 -5.81 14.12 -12.94
C ARG A 321 -4.73 14.71 -12.03
N ALA A 322 -5.01 14.87 -10.73
CA ALA A 322 -4.04 15.31 -9.73
C ALA A 322 -3.38 14.13 -8.99
N GLY A 323 -3.61 12.88 -9.43
CA GLY A 323 -3.06 11.67 -8.84
C GLY A 323 -3.69 11.25 -7.51
N GLY A 324 -4.81 11.86 -7.09
CA GLY A 324 -5.45 11.60 -5.80
C GLY A 324 -6.29 10.32 -5.78
N LEU A 325 -7.61 10.46 -5.85
CA LEU A 325 -8.54 9.33 -5.87
C LEU A 325 -8.34 8.48 -7.13
N GLN A 326 -7.87 7.24 -6.95
CA GLN A 326 -7.85 6.21 -7.98
C GLN A 326 -8.92 5.15 -7.60
N PRO A 327 -10.07 5.10 -8.28
CA PRO A 327 -11.19 4.19 -7.93
C PRO A 327 -10.81 2.70 -7.92
N GLY A 328 -9.75 2.32 -8.64
CA GLY A 328 -9.22 0.97 -8.64
C GLY A 328 -8.27 0.64 -7.47
N ILE A 329 -7.86 1.64 -6.68
CA ILE A 329 -6.96 1.49 -5.52
C ILE A 329 -7.72 1.64 -4.19
N VAL A 330 -8.76 2.48 -4.19
CA VAL A 330 -9.67 2.72 -3.08
C VAL A 330 -11.10 2.85 -3.63
N ALA A 331 -12.09 2.34 -2.91
CA ALA A 331 -13.48 2.41 -3.34
C ALA A 331 -14.46 2.47 -2.17
N SER A 332 -15.61 3.12 -2.41
CA SER A 332 -16.77 2.98 -1.54
C SER A 332 -17.36 1.58 -1.68
N ASP A 333 -18.04 1.11 -0.65
CA ASP A 333 -18.65 -0.21 -0.61
C ASP A 333 -19.97 -0.20 0.16
N GLU A 334 -21.03 -0.68 -0.50
CA GLU A 334 -22.37 -0.88 0.10
C GLU A 334 -22.51 -2.32 0.62
N PHE A 335 -21.47 -3.15 0.49
CA PHE A 335 -21.46 -4.56 0.98
C PHE A 335 -22.56 -5.45 0.40
N ASP A 336 -23.04 -5.12 -0.81
CA ASP A 336 -24.05 -5.89 -1.56
C ASP A 336 -23.47 -7.11 -2.30
N LEU A 337 -22.14 -7.20 -2.42
CA LEU A 337 -21.47 -8.32 -3.07
C LEU A 337 -21.28 -9.49 -2.09
N GLU A 338 -21.15 -10.70 -2.64
CA GLU A 338 -20.86 -11.89 -1.83
C GLU A 338 -19.40 -11.97 -1.37
N GLU A 339 -18.52 -11.19 -1.99
CA GLU A 339 -17.09 -11.12 -1.72
C GLU A 339 -16.68 -9.65 -1.50
N LEU A 340 -15.67 -9.44 -0.66
CA LEU A 340 -15.10 -8.11 -0.46
C LEU A 340 -14.44 -7.62 -1.75
N LYS A 341 -14.63 -6.34 -2.09
CA LYS A 341 -13.89 -5.70 -3.19
C LYS A 341 -12.39 -5.78 -2.93
N LEU A 342 -11.59 -5.89 -4.01
CA LEU A 342 -10.14 -6.04 -3.96
C LEU A 342 -9.39 -4.87 -3.29
N VAL A 343 -10.04 -3.73 -3.10
CA VAL A 343 -9.43 -2.60 -2.35
C VAL A 343 -9.25 -2.89 -0.86
N TRP A 344 -10.01 -3.86 -0.32
CA TRP A 344 -9.98 -4.23 1.08
C TRP A 344 -8.83 -5.18 1.41
N GLN A 345 -8.18 -4.91 2.55
CA GLN A 345 -7.24 -5.85 3.16
C GLN A 345 -7.46 -5.87 4.67
N TRP A 346 -7.36 -7.05 5.27
CA TRP A 346 -7.32 -7.24 6.71
C TRP A 346 -5.98 -6.81 7.29
N ASN A 347 -6.01 -6.20 8.47
CA ASN A 347 -4.84 -6.08 9.32
C ASN A 347 -4.52 -7.46 9.92
N HIS A 348 -3.44 -8.09 9.44
CA HIS A 348 -3.12 -9.51 9.73
C HIS A 348 -4.14 -10.50 9.16
N ASN A 349 -3.85 -11.80 9.28
CA ASN A 349 -4.73 -12.86 8.79
C ASN A 349 -6.11 -12.78 9.49
N PRO A 350 -7.21 -12.80 8.72
CA PRO A 350 -8.55 -12.82 9.31
C PRO A 350 -8.89 -14.20 9.91
N GLU A 351 -9.80 -14.19 10.87
CA GLU A 351 -10.54 -15.36 11.31
C GLU A 351 -11.91 -15.37 10.61
N ASN A 352 -12.02 -16.14 9.52
CA ASN A 352 -13.17 -16.10 8.59
C ASN A 352 -14.52 -16.50 9.19
N LYS A 353 -14.55 -17.13 10.37
CA LYS A 353 -15.79 -17.42 11.10
C LYS A 353 -16.38 -16.21 11.84
N TYR A 354 -15.66 -15.10 11.91
CA TYR A 354 -16.02 -13.91 12.68
C TYR A 354 -16.26 -12.66 11.81
N TRP A 355 -16.48 -12.85 10.51
CA TRP A 355 -17.00 -11.82 9.63
C TRP A 355 -17.95 -12.45 8.59
N SER A 356 -18.91 -11.68 8.07
CA SER A 356 -19.85 -12.18 7.06
C SER A 356 -20.45 -11.04 6.25
N LEU A 357 -20.61 -11.25 4.95
CA LEU A 357 -21.46 -10.44 4.05
C LEU A 357 -22.83 -11.11 3.80
N ARG A 358 -23.02 -12.33 4.32
CA ARG A 358 -24.16 -13.21 4.01
C ARG A 358 -25.17 -13.32 5.15
N ASP A 359 -24.72 -13.12 6.38
CA ASP A 359 -25.58 -13.20 7.57
C ASP A 359 -26.67 -12.12 7.56
N ARG A 360 -26.37 -10.99 6.91
CA ARG A 360 -27.28 -9.89 6.64
C ARG A 360 -26.86 -9.24 5.30
N PRO A 361 -27.50 -9.61 4.18
CA PRO A 361 -27.17 -9.03 2.87
C PRO A 361 -27.24 -7.49 2.88
N GLY A 362 -26.30 -6.83 2.19
CA GLY A 362 -26.13 -5.37 2.22
C GLY A 362 -25.42 -4.83 3.47
N TYR A 363 -24.81 -5.71 4.27
CA TYR A 363 -24.05 -5.32 5.46
C TYR A 363 -22.79 -6.17 5.63
N LEU A 364 -21.71 -5.54 6.07
CA LEU A 364 -20.56 -6.23 6.65
C LEU A 364 -20.80 -6.46 8.14
N ARG A 365 -20.90 -7.72 8.56
CA ARG A 365 -20.93 -8.09 9.98
C ARG A 365 -19.52 -8.39 10.50
N LEU A 366 -19.14 -7.79 11.64
CA LEU A 366 -17.94 -8.16 12.40
C LEU A 366 -18.31 -8.67 13.79
N ILE A 367 -17.84 -9.87 14.14
CA ILE A 367 -18.19 -10.57 15.39
C ILE A 367 -16.97 -10.62 16.31
N ASN A 368 -17.15 -10.30 17.59
CA ASN A 368 -16.09 -10.41 18.58
C ASN A 368 -15.81 -11.87 18.90
N GLY A 369 -14.76 -12.43 18.29
CA GLY A 369 -14.37 -13.83 18.47
C GLY A 369 -13.57 -14.13 19.73
N ARG A 370 -12.97 -13.10 20.32
CA ARG A 370 -12.10 -13.16 21.50
C ARG A 370 -11.97 -11.78 22.14
N VAL A 371 -11.34 -11.71 23.30
CA VAL A 371 -11.01 -10.43 23.95
C VAL A 371 -9.74 -9.81 23.36
N ALA A 372 -9.68 -8.49 23.33
CA ALA A 372 -8.55 -7.67 22.91
C ALA A 372 -8.34 -6.50 23.86
N THR A 373 -7.13 -5.95 23.88
CA THR A 373 -6.74 -4.81 24.73
C THR A 373 -6.86 -3.47 24.00
N GLY A 374 -6.92 -3.46 22.67
CA GLY A 374 -7.16 -2.27 21.86
C GLY A 374 -7.24 -2.56 20.36
N LEU A 375 -7.09 -1.51 19.54
CA LEU A 375 -7.21 -1.66 18.09
C LEU A 375 -6.08 -2.52 17.49
N LEU A 376 -4.86 -2.45 18.04
CA LEU A 376 -3.68 -3.09 17.45
C LEU A 376 -3.61 -4.62 17.67
N ASP A 377 -4.37 -5.19 18.60
CA ASP A 377 -4.46 -6.65 18.82
C ASP A 377 -5.81 -7.23 18.38
N THR A 378 -6.65 -6.39 17.75
CA THR A 378 -7.97 -6.76 17.21
C THR A 378 -7.84 -7.46 15.86
N VAL A 379 -8.29 -8.72 15.81
CA VAL A 379 -8.43 -9.50 14.57
C VAL A 379 -9.66 -9.03 13.80
N ASN A 380 -9.68 -9.28 12.49
CA ASN A 380 -10.76 -8.85 11.59
C ASN A 380 -10.95 -7.33 11.58
N THR A 381 -9.88 -6.57 11.82
CA THR A 381 -9.85 -5.14 11.46
C THR A 381 -9.72 -5.04 9.95
N LEU A 382 -10.80 -4.64 9.27
CA LEU A 382 -10.86 -4.50 7.81
C LEU A 382 -10.37 -3.11 7.40
N THR A 383 -9.49 -3.01 6.41
CA THR A 383 -8.80 -1.75 6.11
C THR A 383 -8.73 -1.40 4.63
N GLN A 384 -8.73 -0.11 4.34
CA GLN A 384 -8.45 0.47 3.02
C GLN A 384 -7.40 1.57 3.13
N ARG A 385 -6.64 1.80 2.06
CA ARG A 385 -5.67 2.91 1.98
C ARG A 385 -6.37 4.25 2.20
N THR A 386 -5.75 5.18 2.91
CA THR A 386 -6.09 6.60 2.78
C THR A 386 -5.43 7.17 1.52
N PHE A 387 -5.83 8.37 1.11
CA PHE A 387 -5.28 8.99 -0.09
C PHE A 387 -5.22 10.52 0.03
N GLY A 388 -4.28 11.11 -0.72
CA GLY A 388 -4.06 12.54 -0.78
C GLY A 388 -4.80 13.24 -1.91
N PRO A 389 -4.75 14.59 -1.93
CA PRO A 389 -4.20 15.45 -0.88
C PRO A 389 -5.11 15.56 0.36
N GLU A 390 -6.36 15.13 0.24
CA GLU A 390 -7.34 15.10 1.31
C GLU A 390 -8.35 13.98 1.02
N CYS A 391 -8.84 13.31 2.07
CA CYS A 391 -9.85 12.27 1.93
C CYS A 391 -10.78 12.22 3.14
N SER A 392 -11.99 11.71 2.93
CA SER A 392 -12.96 11.43 3.98
C SER A 392 -13.47 10.01 3.85
N ALA A 393 -13.77 9.36 4.97
CA ALA A 393 -14.51 8.11 5.02
C ALA A 393 -15.70 8.25 5.98
N THR A 394 -16.87 7.79 5.54
CA THR A 394 -18.12 7.78 6.30
C THR A 394 -18.69 6.37 6.35
N ILE A 395 -19.20 5.96 7.51
CA ILE A 395 -19.91 4.70 7.70
C ILE A 395 -21.26 4.91 8.38
N ALA A 396 -22.17 3.97 8.19
CA ALA A 396 -23.30 3.76 9.08
C ALA A 396 -23.16 2.38 9.76
N MET A 397 -23.40 2.32 11.07
CA MET A 397 -23.16 1.14 11.89
C MET A 397 -24.34 0.85 12.81
N GLU A 398 -24.75 -0.42 12.85
CA GLU A 398 -25.80 -0.93 13.74
C GLU A 398 -25.18 -1.53 15.00
N THR A 399 -25.55 -0.99 16.16
CA THR A 399 -24.93 -1.34 17.46
C THR A 399 -25.81 -2.21 18.34
N GLY A 400 -27.03 -2.56 17.90
CA GLY A 400 -28.04 -3.26 18.70
C GLY A 400 -27.58 -4.58 19.34
N LYS A 401 -26.52 -5.19 18.82
CA LYS A 401 -26.00 -6.50 19.22
C LYS A 401 -24.62 -6.45 19.90
N MET A 402 -24.17 -5.25 20.26
CA MET A 402 -22.99 -5.06 21.11
C MET A 402 -23.28 -5.51 22.55
N LYS A 403 -22.28 -6.08 23.21
CA LYS A 403 -22.27 -6.49 24.61
C LYS A 403 -21.43 -5.55 25.47
N GLU A 404 -21.59 -5.65 26.79
CA GLU A 404 -20.74 -4.91 27.73
C GLU A 404 -19.25 -5.20 27.48
N GLY A 405 -18.46 -4.15 27.30
CA GLY A 405 -17.05 -4.22 26.97
C GLY A 405 -16.74 -4.19 25.47
N ASP A 406 -17.75 -4.17 24.59
CA ASP A 406 -17.53 -4.04 23.15
C ASP A 406 -17.20 -2.60 22.73
N LEU A 407 -16.24 -2.47 21.82
CA LEU A 407 -15.87 -1.24 21.13
C LEU A 407 -15.84 -1.51 19.62
N ALA A 408 -16.52 -0.68 18.83
CA ALA A 408 -16.57 -0.81 17.38
C ALA A 408 -16.63 0.57 16.71
N GLY A 409 -16.12 0.70 15.49
CA GLY A 409 -16.20 1.97 14.77
C GLY A 409 -15.29 2.11 13.57
N LEU A 410 -14.94 3.37 13.29
CA LEU A 410 -14.10 3.80 12.17
C LEU A 410 -12.80 4.44 12.70
N GLY A 411 -11.67 3.85 12.35
CA GLY A 411 -10.35 4.30 12.73
C GLY A 411 -9.47 4.74 11.56
N VAL A 412 -8.37 5.41 11.91
CA VAL A 412 -7.20 5.60 11.07
C VAL A 412 -6.04 4.81 11.66
N LEU A 413 -5.75 3.67 11.05
CA LEU A 413 -4.83 2.66 11.53
C LEU A 413 -3.38 2.98 11.13
N GLN A 414 -2.56 3.11 12.15
CA GLN A 414 -1.10 2.99 12.19
C GLN A 414 -0.75 2.68 13.66
N LYS A 415 0.52 2.55 14.05
CA LYS A 415 0.92 2.44 15.46
C LYS A 415 0.33 3.56 16.31
N LYS A 416 0.38 4.80 15.82
CA LYS A 416 -0.25 5.97 16.44
C LYS A 416 -1.63 6.19 15.81
N TYR A 417 -2.55 5.26 16.09
CA TYR A 417 -3.89 5.28 15.54
C TYR A 417 -4.77 6.32 16.25
N GLY A 418 -5.92 6.59 15.67
CA GLY A 418 -7.05 7.20 16.37
C GLY A 418 -8.36 6.69 15.77
N PHE A 419 -9.42 6.68 16.54
CA PHE A 419 -10.73 6.24 16.05
C PHE A 419 -11.88 7.00 16.68
N VAL A 420 -12.99 7.04 15.96
CA VAL A 420 -14.31 7.35 16.49
C VAL A 420 -15.16 6.08 16.43
N GLY A 421 -15.89 5.81 17.49
CA GLY A 421 -16.62 4.55 17.63
C GLY A 421 -17.69 4.60 18.69
N VAL A 422 -18.28 3.44 18.96
CA VAL A 422 -19.21 3.22 20.05
C VAL A 422 -18.58 2.29 21.06
N ALA A 423 -18.63 2.66 22.34
CA ALA A 423 -18.33 1.78 23.46
C ALA A 423 -19.62 1.37 24.16
N CYS A 424 -19.79 0.08 24.40
CA CYS A 424 -20.86 -0.46 25.22
C CYS A 424 -20.33 -0.71 26.62
N ALA A 425 -20.73 0.11 27.59
CA ALA A 425 -20.23 0.06 28.96
C ALA A 425 -21.39 -0.03 29.95
N ARG A 426 -21.11 -0.50 31.17
CA ARG A 426 -22.11 -0.50 32.24
C ARG A 426 -22.37 0.92 32.73
N ALA A 427 -23.63 1.34 32.78
CA ALA A 427 -24.01 2.56 33.48
C ALA A 427 -24.24 2.27 34.96
N GLU A 428 -23.86 3.21 35.84
CA GLU A 428 -24.13 3.07 37.28
C GLU A 428 -25.65 2.96 37.52
N GLY A 429 -26.07 1.84 38.13
CA GLY A 429 -27.47 1.59 38.49
C GLY A 429 -28.41 1.14 37.36
N ALA A 430 -27.93 0.99 36.13
CA ALA A 430 -28.72 0.51 34.98
C ALA A 430 -28.01 -0.63 34.23
N GLY A 431 -28.67 -1.18 33.20
CA GLY A 431 -28.07 -2.15 32.28
C GLY A 431 -26.92 -1.55 31.44
N SER A 432 -26.48 -2.27 30.41
CA SER A 432 -25.49 -1.76 29.46
C SER A 432 -25.98 -0.48 28.76
N SER A 433 -25.13 0.54 28.70
CA SER A 433 -25.34 1.79 27.98
C SER A 433 -24.29 1.97 26.90
N LYS A 434 -24.61 2.74 25.86
CA LYS A 434 -23.71 2.99 24.73
C LYS A 434 -23.27 4.45 24.70
N PHE A 435 -22.03 4.66 24.27
CA PHE A 435 -21.44 5.98 24.16
C PHE A 435 -20.69 6.08 22.84
N ILE A 436 -20.87 7.19 22.12
CA ILE A 436 -19.94 7.60 21.07
C ILE A 436 -18.66 8.07 21.75
N ILE A 437 -17.52 7.55 21.32
CA ILE A 437 -16.19 7.88 21.86
C ILE A 437 -15.22 8.24 20.75
N MET A 438 -14.21 9.06 21.09
CA MET A 438 -12.99 9.19 20.30
C MET A 438 -11.81 8.75 21.15
N VAL A 439 -10.96 7.89 20.59
CA VAL A 439 -9.75 7.38 21.24
C VAL A 439 -8.53 7.80 20.44
N ASP A 440 -7.55 8.31 21.18
CA ASP A 440 -6.22 8.68 20.71
C ASP A 440 -5.22 7.59 21.13
N GLY A 441 -4.77 6.80 20.15
CA GLY A 441 -3.71 5.80 20.30
C GLY A 441 -2.31 6.37 20.02
N GLY A 442 -2.18 7.69 19.87
CA GLY A 442 -0.90 8.39 19.73
C GLY A 442 -0.13 8.51 21.05
N CYS A 443 -0.82 8.35 22.18
CA CYS A 443 -0.26 8.26 23.53
C CYS A 443 -0.17 6.81 24.02
N ASP A 444 0.63 6.58 25.05
CA ASP A 444 0.80 5.28 25.70
C ASP A 444 0.64 5.45 27.23
N PRO A 445 -0.44 4.93 27.84
CA PRO A 445 -1.51 4.14 27.21
C PRO A 445 -2.43 4.99 26.29
N PRO A 446 -3.22 4.35 25.39
CA PRO A 446 -4.26 5.04 24.62
C PRO A 446 -5.27 5.75 25.53
N GLU A 447 -5.76 6.92 25.11
CA GLU A 447 -6.66 7.76 25.90
C GLU A 447 -8.01 7.99 25.20
N GLU A 448 -9.10 7.85 25.95
CA GLU A 448 -10.42 8.30 25.52
C GLU A 448 -10.50 9.83 25.64
N ARG A 449 -10.59 10.53 24.51
CA ARG A 449 -10.59 12.01 24.44
C ARG A 449 -11.98 12.63 24.50
N ALA A 450 -13.01 11.86 24.19
CA ALA A 450 -14.40 12.32 24.22
C ALA A 450 -15.35 11.15 24.46
N ARG A 451 -16.47 11.46 25.13
CA ARG A 451 -17.57 10.53 25.41
C ARG A 451 -18.91 11.25 25.32
N ILE A 452 -19.81 10.74 24.50
CA ILE A 452 -21.14 11.30 24.27
C ILE A 452 -22.17 10.16 24.41
N PRO A 453 -23.23 10.29 25.22
CA PRO A 453 -24.27 9.26 25.31
C PRO A 453 -24.90 8.96 23.95
N LEU A 454 -25.11 7.67 23.65
CA LEU A 454 -25.81 7.21 22.45
C LEU A 454 -27.16 6.61 22.86
N THR A 455 -28.24 7.19 22.36
CA THR A 455 -29.62 6.83 22.72
C THR A 455 -30.35 6.00 21.67
N GLN A 456 -29.69 5.64 20.57
CA GLN A 456 -30.24 4.88 19.46
C GLN A 456 -29.26 3.79 18.99
N GLU A 457 -29.73 2.86 18.18
CA GLU A 457 -28.90 1.72 17.75
C GLU A 457 -28.05 1.99 16.53
N ARG A 458 -28.55 2.81 15.59
CA ARG A 458 -27.81 3.22 14.39
C ARG A 458 -27.00 4.47 14.66
N VAL A 459 -25.76 4.50 14.20
CA VAL A 459 -24.88 5.67 14.29
C VAL A 459 -24.10 5.86 13.00
N TYR A 460 -23.84 7.11 12.66
CA TYR A 460 -23.00 7.47 11.52
C TYR A 460 -21.68 8.03 12.03
N LEU A 461 -20.58 7.56 11.47
CA LEU A 461 -19.23 7.94 11.89
C LEU A 461 -18.45 8.40 10.67
N ARG A 462 -17.65 9.47 10.82
CA ARG A 462 -16.83 10.01 9.74
C ARG A 462 -15.44 10.36 10.23
N VAL A 463 -14.45 10.10 9.39
CA VAL A 463 -13.07 10.58 9.57
C VAL A 463 -12.64 11.37 8.35
N ASP A 464 -12.25 12.62 8.56
CA ASP A 464 -11.71 13.52 7.54
C ASP A 464 -10.19 13.63 7.72
N ILE A 465 -9.42 13.56 6.64
CA ILE A 465 -7.96 13.54 6.67
C ILE A 465 -7.36 14.60 5.75
N ASP A 466 -6.48 15.43 6.30
CA ASP A 466 -5.74 16.45 5.58
C ASP A 466 -4.26 16.08 5.43
N TYR A 467 -3.83 15.82 4.19
CA TYR A 467 -2.42 15.63 3.81
C TYR A 467 -1.83 16.86 3.10
N LYS A 468 -2.62 17.92 2.86
CA LYS A 468 -2.14 19.12 2.17
C LYS A 468 -0.98 19.71 2.95
N ASN A 469 0.09 20.05 2.23
CA ASN A 469 1.30 20.63 2.81
C ASN A 469 1.88 19.81 3.98
N ARG A 470 1.67 18.47 3.98
CA ARG A 470 2.08 17.56 5.07
C ARG A 470 1.47 17.94 6.42
N ALA A 471 0.22 18.42 6.44
CA ALA A 471 -0.50 18.66 7.68
C ALA A 471 -0.62 17.38 8.52
N ASP A 472 -0.88 16.25 7.86
CA ASP A 472 -0.96 14.91 8.44
C ASP A 472 -1.93 14.89 9.65
N LYS A 473 -3.15 15.38 9.47
CA LYS A 473 -4.17 15.46 10.53
C LYS A 473 -5.42 14.66 10.19
N ALA A 474 -5.96 13.95 11.18
CA ALA A 474 -7.26 13.29 11.09
C ALA A 474 -8.26 13.93 12.06
N TYR A 475 -9.49 14.12 11.60
CA TYR A 475 -10.58 14.76 12.31
C TYR A 475 -11.76 13.80 12.40
N PHE A 476 -12.38 13.72 13.57
CA PHE A 476 -13.35 12.69 13.90
C PHE A 476 -14.73 13.29 14.13
N PHE A 477 -15.76 12.67 13.53
CA PHE A 477 -17.12 13.15 13.59
C PHE A 477 -18.11 12.00 13.80
N ALA A 478 -19.24 12.33 14.41
CA ALA A 478 -20.38 11.44 14.52
C ALA A 478 -21.66 12.17 14.14
N SER A 479 -22.68 11.40 13.75
CA SER A 479 -24.02 11.88 13.46
C SER A 479 -25.05 10.82 13.89
N LEU A 480 -26.24 11.28 14.25
CA LEU A 480 -27.37 10.42 14.61
C LEU A 480 -28.37 10.25 13.44
N ASP A 481 -28.35 11.14 12.46
CA ASP A 481 -29.28 11.14 11.32
C ASP A 481 -28.57 10.97 9.97
N GLY A 482 -27.24 11.10 9.93
CA GLY A 482 -26.42 11.07 8.72
C GLY A 482 -26.30 12.43 8.03
N GLU A 483 -26.98 13.46 8.55
CA GLU A 483 -27.05 14.81 7.97
C GLU A 483 -26.32 15.84 8.85
N GLU A 484 -26.63 15.87 10.15
CA GLU A 484 -26.01 16.76 11.12
C GLU A 484 -24.80 16.09 11.78
N TRP A 485 -23.62 16.66 11.52
CA TRP A 485 -22.34 16.12 11.99
C TRP A 485 -21.78 16.95 13.15
N GLN A 486 -21.45 16.28 14.25
CA GLN A 486 -20.73 16.85 15.38
C GLN A 486 -19.28 16.33 15.41
N ALA A 487 -18.33 17.23 15.70
CA ALA A 487 -16.96 16.82 15.98
C ALA A 487 -16.87 16.06 17.31
N VAL A 488 -16.04 15.02 17.36
CA VAL A 488 -15.85 14.18 18.54
C VAL A 488 -14.37 14.16 18.92
N GLY A 489 -14.02 14.83 20.01
CA GLY A 489 -12.64 14.94 20.47
C GLY A 489 -11.79 15.92 19.65
N GLU A 490 -10.48 15.87 19.86
CA GLU A 490 -9.49 16.72 19.19
C GLU A 490 -8.88 16.00 17.95
N PRO A 491 -8.32 16.76 16.99
CA PRO A 491 -7.67 16.16 15.83
C PRO A 491 -6.45 15.30 16.22
N LEU A 492 -6.30 14.15 15.57
CA LEU A 492 -5.11 13.32 15.69
C LEU A 492 -3.99 13.88 14.82
N GLN A 493 -2.82 14.14 15.40
CA GLN A 493 -1.60 14.38 14.64
C GLN A 493 -1.03 13.03 14.19
N MET A 494 -1.24 12.70 12.93
CA MET A 494 -0.72 11.47 12.33
C MET A 494 0.78 11.57 12.11
N SER A 495 1.45 10.41 12.12
CA SER A 495 2.87 10.32 11.80
C SER A 495 3.20 8.94 11.25
N TYR A 496 3.97 8.85 10.17
CA TYR A 496 4.48 7.58 9.66
C TYR A 496 5.57 7.03 10.61
N THR A 497 5.39 5.82 11.15
CA THR A 497 6.34 5.24 12.10
C THR A 497 6.69 3.78 11.78
N ILE A 498 7.88 3.39 12.24
CA ILE A 498 8.30 2.01 12.39
C ILE A 498 7.85 1.62 13.82
N PRO A 499 7.07 0.54 14.00
CA PRO A 499 7.18 -0.72 13.30
C PRO A 499 6.16 -0.96 12.18
N HIS A 500 5.09 -0.19 11.95
CA HIS A 500 4.13 -0.61 10.91
C HIS A 500 4.67 -0.46 9.49
N PHE A 501 5.54 0.54 9.25
CA PHE A 501 6.18 0.81 7.96
C PHE A 501 5.17 0.85 6.79
N MET A 502 4.01 1.43 7.08
CA MET A 502 2.84 1.50 6.22
C MET A 502 2.17 2.87 6.40
N GLY A 503 1.62 3.42 5.33
CA GLY A 503 0.77 4.61 5.39
C GLY A 503 -0.46 4.40 6.27
N TYR A 504 -1.09 5.48 6.71
CA TYR A 504 -2.35 5.35 7.44
C TYR A 504 -3.41 4.68 6.57
N ARG A 505 -4.31 3.93 7.22
CA ARG A 505 -5.42 3.24 6.57
C ARG A 505 -6.73 3.54 7.28
N PHE A 506 -7.82 3.70 6.55
CA PHE A 506 -9.14 3.61 7.16
C PHE A 506 -9.36 2.20 7.69
N ALA A 507 -9.99 2.06 8.85
CA ALA A 507 -10.16 0.78 9.52
C ALA A 507 -11.57 0.63 10.11
N LEU A 508 -12.27 -0.42 9.68
CA LEU A 508 -13.49 -0.91 10.32
C LEU A 508 -13.11 -1.99 11.32
N PHE A 509 -13.55 -1.85 12.55
CA PHE A 509 -13.18 -2.77 13.62
C PHE A 509 -14.33 -3.03 14.58
N ASN A 510 -14.23 -4.16 15.27
CA ASN A 510 -15.04 -4.51 16.44
C ASN A 510 -14.16 -5.35 17.37
N TYR A 511 -14.09 -5.00 18.65
CA TYR A 511 -13.41 -5.82 19.65
C TYR A 511 -14.12 -5.81 21.00
N ALA A 512 -13.94 -6.89 21.76
CA ALA A 512 -14.45 -7.02 23.12
C ALA A 512 -13.30 -6.88 24.14
N THR A 513 -13.52 -6.14 25.21
CA THR A 513 -12.59 -6.05 26.36
C THR A 513 -12.96 -6.99 27.50
N ARG A 514 -14.14 -7.62 27.44
CA ARG A 514 -14.68 -8.46 28.51
C ARG A 514 -15.10 -9.84 28.03
N GLU A 515 -16.16 -9.91 27.22
CA GLU A 515 -16.74 -11.17 26.77
C GLU A 515 -16.98 -11.15 25.26
N PRO A 516 -16.57 -12.22 24.54
CA PRO A 516 -16.83 -12.32 23.10
C PRO A 516 -18.31 -12.56 22.77
N GLY A 517 -18.61 -12.50 21.47
CA GLY A 517 -19.87 -12.87 20.85
C GLY A 517 -20.84 -11.71 20.61
N GLY A 518 -20.50 -10.49 21.00
CA GLY A 518 -21.18 -9.30 20.48
C GLY A 518 -20.76 -9.01 19.04
N PHE A 519 -21.61 -8.30 18.29
CA PHE A 519 -21.33 -7.96 16.90
C PHE A 519 -21.94 -6.61 16.50
N VAL A 520 -21.41 -6.07 15.41
CA VAL A 520 -21.96 -4.90 14.71
C VAL A 520 -22.14 -5.22 13.23
N ASP A 521 -23.09 -4.52 12.60
CA ASP A 521 -23.30 -4.54 11.15
C ASP A 521 -22.96 -3.17 10.59
N PHE A 522 -22.03 -3.09 9.63
CA PHE A 522 -21.73 -1.89 8.86
C PHE A 522 -22.57 -1.91 7.58
N ASP A 523 -23.39 -0.88 7.37
CA ASP A 523 -24.27 -0.74 6.19
C ASP A 523 -23.45 -0.38 4.95
N TYR A 524 -22.56 0.59 5.08
CA TYR A 524 -21.70 1.04 3.99
C TYR A 524 -20.39 1.61 4.52
N PHE A 525 -19.43 1.71 3.61
CA PHE A 525 -18.21 2.50 3.73
C PHE A 525 -18.12 3.43 2.52
N LYS A 526 -18.27 4.72 2.73
CA LYS A 526 -18.25 5.73 1.67
C LYS A 526 -16.99 6.56 1.76
N ILE A 527 -16.24 6.67 0.67
CA ILE A 527 -15.07 7.54 0.57
C ILE A 527 -15.34 8.75 -0.32
N GLU A 528 -14.78 9.88 0.06
CA GLU A 528 -14.84 11.13 -0.69
C GLU A 528 -13.46 11.79 -0.74
N ALA A 529 -13.21 12.53 -1.81
CA ALA A 529 -11.92 13.18 -2.07
C ALA A 529 -11.92 14.67 -1.72
N CYS A 530 -12.80 15.08 -0.82
CA CYS A 530 -12.89 16.43 -0.30
C CYS A 530 -13.20 16.39 1.19
N LEU A 531 -12.86 17.46 1.89
CA LEU A 531 -13.26 17.66 3.28
C LEU A 531 -14.60 18.41 3.31
N HIS A 532 -15.51 18.00 4.21
CA HIS A 532 -16.77 18.70 4.38
C HIS A 532 -16.58 19.98 5.20
N ALA A 533 -17.10 21.11 4.71
CA ALA A 533 -17.00 22.41 5.39
C ALA A 533 -17.78 22.49 6.72
N ASN A 534 -18.62 21.50 7.01
CA ASN A 534 -19.50 21.48 8.18
C ASN A 534 -18.79 20.81 9.36
N GLY A 535 -18.04 21.61 10.14
CA GLY A 535 -17.45 21.16 11.40
C GLY A 535 -16.43 22.12 12.01
N LEU A 536 -15.79 22.98 11.21
CA LEU A 536 -14.72 23.88 11.66
C LEU A 536 -15.20 25.29 12.08
N LYS A 537 -16.48 25.49 12.43
CA LYS A 537 -16.94 26.78 12.96
C LYS A 537 -16.43 26.99 14.39
N GLY A 538 -15.18 27.44 14.50
CA GLY A 538 -14.65 28.08 15.69
C GLY A 538 -15.56 29.25 16.10
N LYS A 539 -15.98 29.26 17.37
CA LYS A 539 -16.71 30.37 18.00
C LYS A 539 -15.82 31.62 18.01
N ASN A 540 -15.85 32.42 16.95
CA ASN A 540 -15.54 33.84 17.07
C ASN A 540 -16.76 34.54 17.65
N LYS A 541 -16.89 34.52 18.98
CA LYS A 541 -17.63 35.55 19.71
C LYS A 541 -16.68 36.72 19.90
N THR A 542 -16.73 37.68 18.98
CA THR A 542 -16.41 39.07 19.30
C THR A 542 -17.63 39.65 20.03
N GLU A 543 -17.52 39.77 21.35
CA GLU A 543 -18.35 40.72 22.10
C GLU A 543 -17.72 42.12 21.97
N ARG A 544 -18.61 43.11 21.92
CA ARG A 544 -18.35 44.53 21.70
C ARG A 544 -17.57 45.20 22.81
#